data_AF-A0A496T4Y6-F1
#
_entry.id   AF-A0A496T4Y6-F1
#
_cell.length_a   1.000
_cell.length_b   1.000
_cell.length_c   1.000
_cell.angle_alpha   90.00
_cell.angle_beta   90.00
_cell.angle_gamma   90.00
#
_symmetry.space_group_name_H-M   'P 1'
#
loop_
_entity.id
_entity.type
_entity.pdbx_description
1 polymer ?
#
loop_
_entity_poly.entity_id
_entity_poly.type
_entity_poly.pdbx_seq_one_letter_code
_entity_poly.pdbx_strand_id
1 'polypeptide(L)'
;MDKNYIMREINVGFAPGYSFRVKDINNDGKCEYISVEHGGRHLVVLDNDGKLLWKKTVSNTDRHSTTALEVGDVDGDGELEIVMGEEPEGENNVIVLDSGGRLKRRVKFPLGEKDYGGNAVDSFGFADINGDGFKELIVAINGGHLYALDKNLEILWHLEGLNRIIEHFVHTGDLNSDGIDEIAISSAMTKKWDEHCEFFLVSGEGKILWRKPLTEIGPDGHVDYAIIDDIEGSGRNTLITATGGCLFDAEGNLIWTVREEINHGQWVDVAKVREDISGKQVLISELWKFRQPCLLVSGQGEVLWRFEEISPNALPTHAYFIDWNGDGRKLIIIGEQPADTEPIVRTYQITLLDPYGNVVLKIPFEDESISGWFYNAENSPAVADVDGDGKEEFVFPTRKGKLLILGKS
;
A
#
# COMPACT_ATOMS: atom_id res chain seq x y z
N MET A 1 -1.43 -27.17 23.85
CA MET A 1 -2.17 -25.88 23.87
C MET A 1 -2.82 -25.80 22.52
N ASP A 2 -4.14 -25.87 22.47
CA ASP A 2 -4.88 -25.70 21.23
C ASP A 2 -4.56 -24.30 20.71
N LYS A 3 -3.99 -24.24 19.50
CA LYS A 3 -3.67 -22.97 18.86
C LYS A 3 -5.00 -22.36 18.42
N ASN A 4 -5.34 -21.17 18.90
CA ASN A 4 -6.52 -20.40 18.47
C ASN A 4 -6.34 -19.76 17.08
N TYR A 5 -5.49 -20.34 16.23
CA TYR A 5 -5.15 -19.85 14.90
C TYR A 5 -4.78 -21.00 13.98
N ILE A 6 -5.02 -20.81 12.68
CA ILE A 6 -4.52 -21.65 11.59
C ILE A 6 -3.51 -20.82 10.80
N MET A 7 -2.41 -21.45 10.39
CA MET A 7 -1.43 -20.86 9.51
C MET A 7 -1.10 -21.84 8.38
N ARG A 8 -1.38 -21.44 7.14
CA ARG A 8 -0.99 -22.17 5.93
C ARG A 8 0.14 -21.43 5.23
N GLU A 9 1.04 -22.19 4.59
CA GLU A 9 2.13 -21.61 3.80
C GLU A 9 1.91 -21.91 2.32
N ILE A 10 2.02 -20.89 1.48
CA ILE A 10 1.93 -20.99 0.02
C ILE A 10 3.28 -20.58 -0.58
N ASN A 11 3.80 -21.35 -1.52
CA ASN A 11 5.09 -21.03 -2.14
C ASN A 11 4.91 -20.18 -3.41
N VAL A 12 5.45 -18.96 -3.39
CA VAL A 12 5.46 -18.04 -4.54
C VAL A 12 6.77 -18.15 -5.32
N GLY A 13 7.87 -18.42 -4.61
CA GLY A 13 9.20 -18.64 -5.20
C GLY A 13 10.05 -17.37 -5.38
N PHE A 14 9.57 -16.22 -4.93
CA PHE A 14 10.30 -14.95 -4.82
C PHE A 14 9.66 -14.06 -3.75
N ALA A 15 10.36 -13.03 -3.29
CA ALA A 15 9.81 -12.01 -2.38
C ALA A 15 9.17 -10.86 -3.19
N PRO A 16 7.84 -10.62 -3.10
CA PRO A 16 7.15 -9.66 -3.98
C PRO A 16 7.27 -8.18 -3.57
N GLY A 17 7.67 -7.88 -2.32
CA GLY A 17 7.69 -6.49 -1.83
C GLY A 17 6.31 -5.82 -1.92
N TYR A 18 6.26 -4.59 -2.45
CA TYR A 18 5.02 -3.84 -2.72
C TYR A 18 4.17 -4.38 -3.88
N SER A 19 4.74 -5.21 -4.75
CA SER A 19 4.06 -5.74 -5.94
C SER A 19 3.25 -7.00 -5.60
N PHE A 20 2.39 -6.87 -4.59
CA PHE A 20 1.55 -7.94 -4.06
C PHE A 20 0.12 -7.44 -3.82
N ARG A 21 -0.88 -8.20 -4.26
CA ARG A 21 -2.31 -7.92 -4.02
C ARG A 21 -3.04 -9.21 -3.68
N VAL A 22 -4.06 -9.10 -2.83
CA VAL A 22 -4.97 -10.19 -2.44
C VAL A 22 -6.38 -9.75 -2.77
N LYS A 23 -7.03 -10.43 -3.72
CA LYS A 23 -8.38 -10.06 -4.17
C LYS A 23 -9.04 -11.20 -4.92
N ASP A 24 -10.35 -11.34 -4.78
CA ASP A 24 -11.17 -12.24 -5.60
C ASP A 24 -11.30 -11.63 -7.01
N ILE A 25 -10.44 -12.06 -7.94
CA ILE A 25 -10.40 -11.50 -9.30
C ILE A 25 -11.28 -12.28 -10.27
N ASN A 26 -11.75 -13.47 -9.88
CA ASN A 26 -12.57 -14.33 -10.73
C ASN A 26 -14.02 -14.46 -10.24
N ASN A 27 -14.36 -13.77 -9.15
CA ASN A 27 -15.69 -13.68 -8.54
C ASN A 27 -16.22 -15.05 -8.06
N ASP A 28 -15.35 -15.91 -7.53
CA ASP A 28 -15.73 -17.21 -6.97
C ASP A 28 -15.98 -17.19 -5.46
N GLY A 29 -15.82 -16.03 -4.82
CA GLY A 29 -15.97 -15.81 -3.38
C GLY A 29 -14.70 -16.07 -2.59
N LYS A 30 -13.56 -16.35 -3.24
CA LYS A 30 -12.25 -16.52 -2.61
C LYS A 30 -11.22 -15.61 -3.24
N CYS A 31 -10.27 -15.16 -2.45
CA CYS A 31 -9.20 -14.30 -2.95
C CYS A 31 -8.11 -15.09 -3.68
N GLU A 32 -7.67 -14.55 -4.82
CA GLU A 32 -6.39 -14.90 -5.44
C GLU A 32 -5.22 -14.12 -4.81
N TYR A 33 -4.02 -14.67 -4.97
CA TYR A 33 -2.75 -14.04 -4.63
C TYR A 33 -2.02 -13.59 -5.90
N ILE A 34 -1.94 -12.28 -6.11
CA ILE A 34 -1.32 -11.65 -7.28
C ILE A 34 0.04 -11.11 -6.87
N SER A 35 1.12 -11.71 -7.39
CA SER A 35 2.49 -11.36 -7.02
C SER A 35 3.32 -11.06 -8.25
N VAL A 36 4.13 -10.00 -8.22
CA VAL A 36 5.12 -9.73 -9.25
C VAL A 36 6.52 -9.84 -8.67
N GLU A 37 7.38 -10.59 -9.36
CA GLU A 37 8.78 -10.68 -9.02
C GLU A 37 9.46 -9.32 -9.13
N HIS A 38 10.45 -9.11 -8.26
CA HIS A 38 11.41 -8.04 -8.38
C HIS A 38 11.91 -7.84 -9.83
N GLY A 39 12.01 -6.57 -10.26
CA GLY A 39 12.32 -6.22 -11.65
C GLY A 39 11.11 -6.33 -12.58
N GLY A 40 9.93 -6.72 -12.08
CA GLY A 40 8.67 -6.67 -12.79
C GLY A 40 8.54 -7.67 -13.94
N ARG A 41 9.36 -8.73 -14.00
CA ARG A 41 9.42 -9.63 -15.16
C ARG A 41 8.40 -10.76 -15.10
N HIS A 42 8.05 -11.22 -13.91
CA HIS A 42 7.21 -12.41 -13.73
C HIS A 42 6.03 -12.06 -12.83
N LEU A 43 4.85 -11.96 -13.43
CA LEU A 43 3.57 -11.88 -12.74
C LEU A 43 3.04 -13.30 -12.52
N VAL A 44 2.72 -13.64 -11.28
CA VAL A 44 2.22 -14.94 -10.85
C VAL A 44 0.89 -14.74 -10.13
N VAL A 45 -0.11 -15.53 -10.53
CA VAL A 45 -1.42 -15.55 -9.88
C VAL A 45 -1.71 -16.95 -9.38
N LEU A 46 -1.94 -17.05 -8.08
CA LEU A 46 -2.29 -18.29 -7.38
C LEU A 46 -3.73 -18.19 -6.86
N ASP A 47 -4.44 -19.32 -6.83
CA ASP A 47 -5.72 -19.41 -6.12
C ASP A 47 -5.52 -19.41 -4.60
N ASN A 48 -6.63 -19.36 -3.86
CA ASN A 48 -6.67 -19.38 -2.40
C ASN A 48 -5.92 -20.59 -1.77
N ASP A 49 -5.83 -21.72 -2.47
CA ASP A 49 -5.14 -22.93 -2.02
C ASP A 49 -3.64 -22.95 -2.41
N GLY A 50 -3.17 -21.90 -3.12
CA GLY A 50 -1.80 -21.73 -3.55
C GLY A 50 -1.44 -22.44 -4.85
N LYS A 51 -2.43 -22.91 -5.61
CA LYS A 51 -2.20 -23.51 -6.92
C LYS A 51 -2.11 -22.41 -7.98
N LEU A 52 -1.13 -22.57 -8.88
CA LEU A 52 -0.93 -21.66 -10.00
C LEU A 52 -2.14 -21.67 -10.93
N LEU A 53 -2.81 -20.51 -11.04
CA LEU A 53 -3.82 -20.27 -12.06
C LEU A 53 -3.14 -19.97 -13.39
N TRP A 54 -2.27 -18.96 -13.39
CA TRP A 54 -1.47 -18.58 -14.54
C TRP A 54 -0.27 -17.72 -14.13
N LYS A 55 0.66 -17.57 -15.08
CA LYS A 55 1.79 -16.65 -14.96
C LYS A 55 2.04 -15.95 -16.28
N LYS A 56 2.58 -14.74 -16.23
CA LYS A 56 2.90 -13.93 -17.39
C LYS A 56 4.30 -13.36 -17.29
N THR A 57 5.05 -13.46 -18.38
CA THR A 57 6.30 -12.71 -18.53
C THR A 57 5.97 -11.33 -19.10
N VAL A 58 6.38 -10.29 -18.40
CA VAL A 58 6.24 -8.89 -18.83
C VAL A 58 7.60 -8.40 -19.29
N SER A 59 7.63 -7.59 -20.35
CA SER A 59 8.86 -7.16 -21.03
C SER A 59 9.58 -6.03 -20.29
N ASN A 60 9.74 -6.13 -18.98
CA ASN A 60 10.52 -5.18 -18.18
C ASN A 60 12.01 -5.55 -18.27
N THR A 61 12.82 -4.65 -18.83
CA THR A 61 14.23 -4.95 -19.18
C THR A 61 15.26 -4.30 -18.26
N ASP A 62 14.98 -3.13 -17.69
CA ASP A 62 15.95 -2.36 -16.87
C ASP A 62 15.40 -1.98 -15.49
N ARG A 63 14.60 -2.85 -14.87
CA ARG A 63 14.06 -2.64 -13.53
C ARG A 63 14.82 -3.47 -12.50
N HIS A 64 15.12 -2.84 -11.38
CA HIS A 64 15.83 -3.41 -10.24
C HIS A 64 15.12 -3.02 -8.93
N SER A 65 13.81 -2.80 -8.97
CA SER A 65 12.93 -2.52 -7.82
C SER A 65 11.55 -3.20 -8.04
N THR A 66 10.60 -2.92 -7.15
CA THR A 66 9.19 -3.33 -7.26
C THR A 66 8.51 -2.64 -8.44
N THR A 67 7.53 -3.30 -9.07
CA THR A 67 6.69 -2.71 -10.13
C THR A 67 5.43 -2.08 -9.54
N ALA A 68 4.94 -1.03 -10.20
CA ALA A 68 3.54 -0.63 -10.08
C ALA A 68 2.63 -1.81 -10.43
N LEU A 69 1.69 -2.11 -9.53
CA LEU A 69 0.68 -3.17 -9.65
C LEU A 69 -0.58 -2.70 -8.94
N GLU A 70 -1.74 -2.81 -9.61
CA GLU A 70 -3.04 -2.60 -8.97
C GLU A 70 -4.12 -3.55 -9.50
N VAL A 71 -5.22 -3.70 -8.75
CA VAL A 71 -6.36 -4.54 -9.11
C VAL A 71 -7.71 -3.82 -8.88
N GLY A 72 -8.46 -3.62 -9.96
CA GLY A 72 -9.74 -2.92 -9.96
C GLY A 72 -10.55 -3.17 -11.23
N ASP A 73 -11.83 -2.80 -11.24
CA ASP A 73 -12.64 -2.74 -12.46
C ASP A 73 -12.23 -1.50 -13.24
N VAL A 74 -11.48 -1.70 -14.33
CA VAL A 74 -10.79 -0.64 -15.06
C VAL A 74 -11.58 -0.18 -16.28
N ASP A 75 -12.50 -1.01 -16.79
CA ASP A 75 -13.32 -0.69 -17.96
C ASP A 75 -14.83 -0.67 -17.70
N GLY A 76 -15.24 -0.81 -16.44
CA GLY A 76 -16.62 -0.66 -15.99
C GLY A 76 -17.51 -1.84 -16.38
N ASP A 77 -16.93 -3.01 -16.62
CA ASP A 77 -17.67 -4.22 -16.98
C ASP A 77 -18.09 -5.07 -15.76
N GLY A 78 -17.66 -4.67 -14.56
CA GLY A 78 -17.96 -5.31 -13.29
C GLY A 78 -17.02 -6.47 -12.92
N GLU A 79 -16.07 -6.81 -13.78
CA GLU A 79 -15.00 -7.77 -13.49
C GLU A 79 -13.73 -7.02 -13.06
N LEU A 80 -12.85 -7.68 -12.31
CA LEU A 80 -11.59 -7.06 -11.89
C LEU A 80 -10.47 -7.35 -12.89
N GLU A 81 -9.74 -6.29 -13.25
CA GLU A 81 -8.51 -6.35 -14.02
C GLU A 81 -7.27 -6.21 -13.15
N ILE A 82 -6.16 -6.73 -13.66
CA ILE A 82 -4.81 -6.47 -13.15
C ILE A 82 -4.14 -5.40 -14.01
N VAL A 83 -3.73 -4.30 -13.38
CA VAL A 83 -3.02 -3.18 -13.99
C VAL A 83 -1.54 -3.24 -13.60
N MET A 84 -0.65 -3.12 -14.58
CA MET A 84 0.79 -3.22 -14.34
C MET A 84 1.60 -2.35 -15.30
N GLY A 85 2.73 -1.82 -14.83
CA GLY A 85 3.71 -1.13 -15.68
C GLY A 85 4.50 -2.10 -16.57
N GLU A 86 4.61 -1.77 -17.86
CA GLU A 86 5.40 -2.50 -18.86
C GLU A 86 6.34 -1.55 -19.63
N GLU A 87 7.63 -1.68 -19.39
CA GLU A 87 8.70 -0.79 -19.87
C GLU A 87 9.80 -1.58 -20.59
N PRO A 88 9.53 -2.07 -21.82
CA PRO A 88 10.60 -2.57 -22.67
C PRO A 88 11.52 -1.42 -23.09
N GLU A 89 12.70 -1.74 -23.58
CA GLU A 89 13.65 -0.75 -24.07
C GLU A 89 12.99 0.23 -25.07
N GLY A 90 12.99 1.51 -24.72
CA GLY A 90 12.44 2.57 -25.57
C GLY A 90 10.91 2.69 -25.57
N GLU A 91 10.19 1.99 -24.68
CA GLU A 91 8.76 2.23 -24.46
C GLU A 91 8.41 2.39 -22.97
N ASN A 92 7.29 3.07 -22.71
CA ASN A 92 6.70 3.23 -21.40
C ASN A 92 5.21 2.95 -21.51
N ASN A 93 4.73 1.85 -20.94
CA ASN A 93 3.37 1.39 -21.13
C ASN A 93 2.71 1.00 -19.81
N VAL A 94 1.38 1.08 -19.80
CA VAL A 94 0.53 0.41 -18.81
C VAL A 94 -0.23 -0.69 -19.53
N ILE A 95 -0.20 -1.90 -18.97
CA ILE A 95 -0.98 -3.04 -19.44
C ILE A 95 -2.13 -3.34 -18.50
N VAL A 96 -3.26 -3.73 -19.09
CA VAL A 96 -4.47 -4.14 -18.38
C VAL A 96 -4.77 -5.59 -18.80
N LEU A 97 -4.83 -6.47 -17.82
CA LEU A 97 -5.05 -7.91 -17.99
C LEU A 97 -6.37 -8.31 -17.36
N ASP A 98 -7.13 -9.19 -18.02
CA ASP A 98 -8.29 -9.83 -17.38
C ASP A 98 -7.85 -10.85 -16.32
N SER A 99 -8.83 -11.37 -15.56
CA SER A 99 -8.62 -12.38 -14.52
C SER A 99 -7.98 -13.69 -15.02
N GLY A 100 -8.02 -13.95 -16.34
CA GLY A 100 -7.35 -15.06 -17.01
C GLY A 100 -5.93 -14.75 -17.52
N GLY A 101 -5.41 -13.54 -17.28
CA GLY A 101 -4.08 -13.10 -17.70
C GLY A 101 -3.97 -12.71 -19.18
N ARG A 102 -5.09 -12.60 -19.90
CA ARG A 102 -5.13 -12.12 -21.29
C ARG A 102 -5.09 -10.59 -21.28
N LEU A 103 -4.29 -10.05 -22.20
CA LEU A 103 -4.17 -8.61 -22.38
C LEU A 103 -5.47 -8.03 -22.95
N LYS A 104 -6.18 -7.21 -22.16
CA LYS A 104 -7.33 -6.40 -22.62
C LYS A 104 -6.81 -5.18 -23.38
N ARG A 105 -5.90 -4.42 -22.78
CA ARG A 105 -5.39 -3.16 -23.35
C ARG A 105 -3.92 -2.93 -23.00
N ARG A 106 -3.23 -2.22 -23.90
CA ARG A 106 -1.95 -1.58 -23.64
C ARG A 106 -2.08 -0.10 -23.95
N VAL A 107 -1.80 0.75 -22.96
CA VAL A 107 -1.76 2.20 -23.12
C VAL A 107 -0.31 2.63 -23.18
N LYS A 108 0.03 3.42 -24.19
CA LYS A 108 1.38 3.94 -24.39
C LYS A 108 1.48 5.35 -23.83
N PHE A 109 2.53 5.61 -23.07
CA PHE A 109 2.86 6.94 -22.55
C PHE A 109 4.17 7.44 -23.17
N PRO A 110 4.43 8.75 -23.11
CA PRO A 110 5.76 9.28 -23.37
C PRO A 110 6.80 8.58 -22.50
N LEU A 111 8.05 8.54 -22.99
CA LEU A 111 9.16 8.06 -22.19
C LEU A 111 9.30 8.94 -20.95
N GLY A 112 9.04 8.34 -19.79
CA GLY A 112 9.28 8.96 -18.50
C GLY A 112 10.77 8.96 -18.15
N GLU A 113 11.10 9.71 -17.12
CA GLU A 113 12.37 9.49 -16.42
C GLU A 113 12.29 8.19 -15.64
N LYS A 114 13.40 7.49 -15.46
CA LYS A 114 13.45 6.35 -14.54
C LYS A 114 13.92 6.85 -13.18
N ASP A 115 13.35 6.34 -12.10
CA ASP A 115 13.82 6.59 -10.72
C ASP A 115 15.17 5.86 -10.43
N TYR A 116 15.47 5.64 -9.15
CA TYR A 116 16.63 4.87 -8.70
C TYR A 116 16.45 3.35 -8.87
N GLY A 117 15.21 2.87 -8.89
CA GLY A 117 14.82 1.48 -9.10
C GLY A 117 14.70 1.08 -10.58
N GLY A 118 14.71 2.06 -11.48
CA GLY A 118 14.56 1.85 -12.91
C GLY A 118 13.11 1.93 -13.41
N ASN A 119 12.17 2.38 -12.57
CA ASN A 119 10.75 2.52 -12.90
C ASN A 119 10.46 3.89 -13.53
N ALA A 120 9.72 3.93 -14.63
CA ALA A 120 9.12 5.13 -15.16
C ALA A 120 7.65 5.28 -14.72
N VAL A 121 6.84 4.22 -14.85
CA VAL A 121 5.53 4.09 -14.19
C VAL A 121 5.77 3.74 -12.73
N ASP A 122 5.49 4.69 -11.85
CA ASP A 122 5.77 4.59 -10.43
C ASP A 122 4.65 3.86 -9.69
N SER A 123 3.43 4.39 -9.79
CA SER A 123 2.29 3.93 -9.02
C SER A 123 0.97 4.21 -9.75
N PHE A 124 -0.08 3.54 -9.29
CA PHE A 124 -1.45 3.66 -9.79
C PHE A 124 -2.37 4.06 -8.66
N GLY A 125 -3.50 4.69 -8.99
CA GLY A 125 -4.62 4.93 -8.09
C GLY A 125 -5.95 4.79 -8.82
N PHE A 126 -7.04 4.66 -8.07
CA PHE A 126 -8.40 4.67 -8.59
C PHE A 126 -9.18 5.80 -7.93
N ALA A 127 -9.76 6.70 -8.71
CA ALA A 127 -10.45 7.88 -8.19
C ALA A 127 -11.71 8.17 -9.03
N ASP A 128 -12.85 8.42 -8.39
CA ASP A 128 -14.02 8.97 -9.06
C ASP A 128 -13.81 10.48 -9.28
N ILE A 129 -13.09 10.82 -10.35
CA ILE A 129 -12.62 12.21 -10.57
C ILE A 129 -13.67 13.09 -11.24
N ASN A 130 -14.85 12.55 -11.53
CA ASN A 130 -15.92 13.26 -12.23
C ASN A 130 -17.30 13.15 -11.55
N GLY A 131 -17.41 12.37 -10.48
CA GLY A 131 -18.61 12.21 -9.65
C GLY A 131 -19.69 11.33 -10.28
N ASP A 132 -19.34 10.45 -11.22
CA ASP A 132 -20.29 9.54 -11.89
C ASP A 132 -20.41 8.16 -11.21
N GLY A 133 -19.61 7.91 -10.18
CA GLY A 133 -19.56 6.67 -9.41
C GLY A 133 -18.63 5.60 -10.00
N PHE A 134 -18.04 5.82 -11.17
CA PHE A 134 -16.96 4.99 -11.71
C PHE A 134 -15.61 5.56 -11.27
N LYS A 135 -14.66 4.69 -10.92
CA LYS A 135 -13.31 5.14 -10.53
C LYS A 135 -12.37 5.06 -11.72
N GLU A 136 -11.95 6.21 -12.22
CA GLU A 136 -10.92 6.32 -13.24
C GLU A 136 -9.56 5.82 -12.77
N LEU A 137 -8.75 5.35 -13.72
CA LEU A 137 -7.38 4.95 -13.47
C LEU A 137 -6.46 6.18 -13.47
N ILE A 138 -5.80 6.42 -12.35
CA ILE A 138 -4.75 7.42 -12.18
C ILE A 138 -3.39 6.75 -12.37
N VAL A 139 -2.56 7.32 -13.25
CA VAL A 139 -1.22 6.79 -13.56
C VAL A 139 -0.18 7.86 -13.25
N ALA A 140 0.69 7.58 -12.28
CA ALA A 140 1.83 8.43 -11.97
C ALA A 140 3.09 7.95 -12.71
N ILE A 141 3.73 8.88 -13.41
CA ILE A 141 4.90 8.62 -14.23
C ILE A 141 6.01 9.59 -13.85
N ASN A 142 7.18 9.03 -13.54
CA ASN A 142 8.41 9.75 -13.32
C ASN A 142 8.76 10.64 -14.53
N GLY A 143 9.28 11.83 -14.25
CA GLY A 143 9.25 13.00 -15.14
C GLY A 143 8.25 14.08 -14.67
N GLY A 144 7.54 13.83 -13.56
CA GLY A 144 6.59 14.77 -12.98
C GLY A 144 5.25 14.80 -13.72
N HIS A 145 4.76 13.63 -14.12
CA HIS A 145 3.54 13.48 -14.89
C HIS A 145 2.48 12.65 -14.14
N LEU A 146 1.24 13.10 -14.22
CA LEU A 146 0.07 12.39 -13.71
C LEU A 146 -1.00 12.37 -14.80
N TYR A 147 -1.58 11.19 -15.06
CA TYR A 147 -2.62 11.00 -16.07
C TYR A 147 -3.86 10.42 -15.41
N ALA A 148 -5.04 10.84 -15.86
CA ALA A 148 -6.30 10.15 -15.59
C ALA A 148 -6.86 9.56 -16.87
N LEU A 149 -7.31 8.31 -16.78
CA LEU A 149 -7.86 7.56 -17.91
C LEU A 149 -9.29 7.13 -17.61
N ASP A 150 -10.16 7.26 -18.60
CA ASP A 150 -11.53 6.78 -18.53
C ASP A 150 -11.63 5.24 -18.63
N LYS A 151 -12.84 4.71 -18.54
CA LYS A 151 -13.15 3.29 -18.74
C LYS A 151 -12.75 2.71 -20.10
N ASN A 152 -12.59 3.54 -21.13
CA ASN A 152 -12.10 3.11 -22.45
C ASN A 152 -10.57 3.14 -22.53
N LEU A 153 -9.92 3.52 -21.44
CA LEU A 153 -8.48 3.77 -21.30
C LEU A 153 -8.01 4.89 -22.24
N GLU A 154 -8.87 5.88 -22.44
CA GLU A 154 -8.57 7.15 -23.10
C GLU A 154 -8.17 8.19 -22.05
N ILE A 155 -7.16 9.00 -22.38
CA ILE A 155 -6.67 10.04 -21.46
C ILE A 155 -7.71 11.14 -21.34
N LEU A 156 -8.23 11.35 -20.14
CA LEU A 156 -9.13 12.45 -19.80
C LEU A 156 -8.35 13.75 -19.62
N TRP A 157 -7.28 13.68 -18.84
CA TRP A 157 -6.35 14.79 -18.65
C TRP A 157 -4.94 14.29 -18.33
N HIS A 158 -3.99 15.22 -18.50
CA HIS A 158 -2.58 15.04 -18.19
C HIS A 158 -2.11 16.28 -17.43
N LEU A 159 -1.62 16.07 -16.21
CA LEU A 159 -0.92 17.08 -15.43
C LEU A 159 0.58 16.88 -15.59
N GLU A 160 1.28 17.98 -15.83
CA GLU A 160 2.74 18.07 -15.84
C GLU A 160 3.23 19.13 -14.85
N GLY A 161 4.51 19.09 -14.50
CA GLY A 161 5.14 20.09 -13.63
C GLY A 161 5.10 19.74 -12.14
N LEU A 162 4.84 18.48 -11.80
CA LEU A 162 5.25 17.90 -10.52
C LEU A 162 6.79 17.76 -10.49
N ASN A 163 7.35 17.42 -9.34
CA ASN A 163 8.78 17.13 -9.29
C ASN A 163 9.11 15.84 -10.05
N ARG A 164 10.38 15.69 -10.43
CA ARG A 164 10.82 14.71 -11.42
C ARG A 164 10.59 13.27 -10.97
N ILE A 165 10.72 12.98 -9.69
CA ILE A 165 10.60 11.62 -9.17
C ILE A 165 9.34 11.56 -8.31
N ILE A 166 8.35 10.77 -8.73
CA ILE A 166 7.19 10.45 -7.92
C ILE A 166 7.62 9.54 -6.78
N GLU A 167 6.99 9.71 -5.62
CA GLU A 167 7.30 8.98 -4.40
C GLU A 167 6.15 8.05 -4.00
N HIS A 168 6.50 6.76 -3.83
CA HIS A 168 5.69 5.69 -3.24
C HIS A 168 4.33 5.38 -3.90
N PHE A 169 3.30 6.18 -3.63
CA PHE A 169 1.92 5.84 -4.03
C PHE A 169 1.08 7.07 -4.40
N VAL A 170 0.13 6.82 -5.29
CA VAL A 170 -1.01 7.70 -5.53
C VAL A 170 -2.06 7.42 -4.46
N HIS A 171 -2.47 8.44 -3.71
CA HIS A 171 -3.56 8.35 -2.74
C HIS A 171 -4.78 9.09 -3.26
N THR A 172 -5.98 8.53 -3.11
CA THR A 172 -7.20 9.09 -3.69
C THR A 172 -8.35 9.10 -2.71
N GLY A 173 -9.25 10.07 -2.87
CA GLY A 173 -10.48 10.20 -2.08
C GLY A 173 -11.05 11.61 -2.10
N ASP A 174 -12.35 11.73 -1.88
CA ASP A 174 -13.10 12.98 -1.80
C ASP A 174 -12.72 13.80 -0.55
N LEU A 175 -11.58 14.50 -0.59
CA LEU A 175 -11.04 15.19 0.58
C LEU A 175 -11.89 16.40 0.94
N ASN A 176 -12.36 17.14 -0.07
CA ASN A 176 -13.14 18.35 0.13
C ASN A 176 -14.65 18.07 0.40
N SER A 177 -15.09 16.81 0.29
CA SER A 177 -16.46 16.33 0.52
C SER A 177 -17.49 16.89 -0.48
N ASP A 178 -17.09 17.08 -1.75
CA ASP A 178 -17.94 17.55 -2.85
C ASP A 178 -18.48 16.42 -3.75
N GLY A 179 -18.09 15.17 -3.48
CA GLY A 179 -18.46 13.98 -4.24
C GLY A 179 -17.52 13.65 -5.39
N ILE A 180 -16.38 14.35 -5.52
CA ILE A 180 -15.32 14.08 -6.48
C ILE A 180 -14.03 13.72 -5.72
N ASP A 181 -13.38 12.63 -6.11
CA ASP A 181 -12.12 12.22 -5.52
C ASP A 181 -10.98 13.19 -5.92
N GLU A 182 -10.23 13.67 -4.93
CA GLU A 182 -8.92 14.29 -5.12
C GLU A 182 -7.80 13.24 -5.17
N ILE A 183 -6.64 13.67 -5.66
CA ILE A 183 -5.41 12.88 -5.73
C ILE A 183 -4.30 13.53 -4.90
N ALA A 184 -3.82 12.84 -3.88
CA ALA A 184 -2.65 13.23 -3.09
C ALA A 184 -1.41 12.42 -3.51
N ILE A 185 -0.29 13.11 -3.74
CA ILE A 185 0.94 12.49 -4.24
C ILE A 185 2.18 13.28 -3.82
N SER A 186 3.26 12.59 -3.46
CA SER A 186 4.56 13.21 -3.19
C SER A 186 5.52 13.07 -4.37
N SER A 187 6.42 14.04 -4.52
CA SER A 187 7.49 13.97 -5.51
C SER A 187 8.74 14.76 -5.11
N ALA A 188 9.91 14.28 -5.54
CA ALA A 188 11.23 14.86 -5.32
C ALA A 188 11.91 15.36 -6.61
N MET A 189 12.76 16.37 -6.46
CA MET A 189 13.53 16.93 -7.58
C MET A 189 14.67 16.03 -8.03
N THR A 190 15.20 15.19 -7.15
CA THR A 190 16.33 14.31 -7.48
C THR A 190 16.02 12.86 -7.08
N LYS A 191 16.76 11.92 -7.67
CA LYS A 191 16.70 10.49 -7.29
C LYS A 191 17.23 10.22 -5.90
N LYS A 192 17.92 11.19 -5.30
CA LYS A 192 18.28 11.16 -3.89
C LYS A 192 17.19 11.94 -3.15
N TRP A 193 16.60 11.27 -2.18
CA TRP A 193 15.44 11.72 -1.40
C TRP A 193 15.75 12.84 -0.40
N ASP A 194 16.71 13.72 -0.74
CA ASP A 194 17.31 14.71 0.16
C ASP A 194 17.12 16.16 -0.30
N GLU A 195 16.57 16.40 -1.50
CA GLU A 195 16.49 17.74 -2.08
C GLU A 195 15.11 18.04 -2.70
N HIS A 196 14.43 19.07 -2.17
CA HIS A 196 13.21 19.68 -2.72
C HIS A 196 12.06 18.70 -2.97
N CYS A 197 11.64 18.01 -1.91
CA CYS A 197 10.49 17.13 -1.96
C CYS A 197 9.21 17.90 -1.59
N GLU A 198 8.15 17.69 -2.36
CA GLU A 198 6.86 18.34 -2.18
C GLU A 198 5.71 17.32 -2.17
N PHE A 199 4.69 17.63 -1.38
CA PHE A 199 3.43 16.90 -1.33
C PHE A 199 2.32 17.71 -1.98
N PHE A 200 1.61 17.11 -2.92
CA PHE A 200 0.63 17.77 -3.77
C PHE A 200 -0.76 17.22 -3.50
N LEU A 201 -1.76 18.09 -3.62
CA LEU A 201 -3.15 17.71 -3.83
C LEU A 201 -3.59 18.20 -5.20
N VAL A 202 -4.19 17.30 -5.97
CA VAL A 202 -4.66 17.51 -7.34
C VAL A 202 -6.17 17.24 -7.37
N SER A 203 -6.92 18.16 -7.96
CA SER A 203 -8.37 18.03 -8.20
C SER A 203 -8.70 16.94 -9.22
N GLY A 204 -9.97 16.52 -9.25
CA GLY A 204 -10.49 15.61 -10.27
C GLY A 204 -10.31 16.09 -11.72
N GLU A 205 -10.12 17.39 -11.96
CA GLU A 205 -9.81 17.91 -13.32
C GLU A 205 -8.30 18.06 -13.61
N GLY A 206 -7.43 17.51 -12.76
CA GLY A 206 -5.98 17.54 -12.97
C GLY A 206 -5.31 18.88 -12.65
N LYS A 207 -5.92 19.72 -11.79
CA LYS A 207 -5.29 20.98 -11.33
C LYS A 207 -4.74 20.81 -9.92
N ILE A 208 -3.52 21.31 -9.69
CA ILE A 208 -2.92 21.39 -8.35
C ILE A 208 -3.77 22.36 -7.51
N LEU A 209 -4.39 21.86 -6.45
CA LEU A 209 -5.14 22.63 -5.47
C LEU A 209 -4.19 23.31 -4.48
N TRP A 210 -3.24 22.54 -3.97
CA TRP A 210 -2.14 23.05 -3.16
C TRP A 210 -0.93 22.13 -3.26
N ARG A 211 0.23 22.68 -2.87
CA ARG A 211 1.48 21.93 -2.69
C ARG A 211 2.12 22.35 -1.38
N LYS A 212 2.87 21.44 -0.76
CA LYS A 212 3.59 21.69 0.48
C LYS A 212 5.03 21.22 0.38
N PRO A 213 6.00 22.00 0.87
CA PRO A 213 7.33 21.46 1.09
C PRO A 213 7.26 20.38 2.18
N LEU A 214 7.92 19.24 1.95
CA LEU A 214 7.85 18.11 2.87
C LEU A 214 8.45 18.39 4.25
N THR A 215 9.28 19.43 4.36
CA THR A 215 9.76 19.96 5.65
C THR A 215 8.65 20.44 6.59
N GLU A 216 7.43 20.73 6.08
CA GLU A 216 6.26 21.02 6.92
C GLU A 216 5.63 19.75 7.52
N ILE A 217 5.76 18.61 6.83
CA ILE A 217 5.18 17.32 7.23
C ILE A 217 6.11 16.63 8.23
N GLY A 218 7.39 16.48 7.90
CA GLY A 218 8.35 15.78 8.73
C GLY A 218 9.81 15.99 8.32
N PRO A 219 10.75 15.48 9.13
CA PRO A 219 12.16 15.44 8.76
C PRO A 219 12.45 14.44 7.65
N ASP A 220 11.56 13.47 7.44
CA ASP A 220 11.57 12.58 6.30
C ASP A 220 11.19 13.36 5.04
N GLY A 221 12.07 13.28 4.05
CA GLY A 221 11.93 13.98 2.78
C GLY A 221 10.91 13.35 1.84
N HIS A 222 9.90 12.61 2.30
CA HIS A 222 8.83 12.00 1.46
C HIS A 222 7.56 11.73 2.28
N VAL A 223 6.46 11.39 1.62
CA VAL A 223 5.29 10.77 2.26
C VAL A 223 5.19 9.34 1.76
N ASP A 224 5.41 8.38 2.64
CA ASP A 224 5.39 6.96 2.31
C ASP A 224 3.98 6.40 2.08
N TYR A 225 3.01 6.96 2.81
CA TYR A 225 1.62 6.54 2.76
C TYR A 225 0.69 7.63 3.29
N ALA A 226 -0.50 7.72 2.73
CA ALA A 226 -1.57 8.58 3.21
C ALA A 226 -2.96 7.95 3.01
N ILE A 227 -3.92 8.39 3.81
CA ILE A 227 -5.34 8.00 3.71
C ILE A 227 -6.21 9.26 3.75
N ILE A 228 -7.28 9.27 2.95
CA ILE A 228 -8.35 10.27 3.02
C ILE A 228 -9.56 9.59 3.67
N ASP A 229 -10.00 10.09 4.83
CA ASP A 229 -11.15 9.54 5.56
C ASP A 229 -11.78 10.59 6.49
N ASP A 230 -13.07 10.42 6.80
CA ASP A 230 -13.81 11.11 7.84
C ASP A 230 -13.44 10.51 9.21
N ILE A 231 -12.25 10.86 9.66
CA ILE A 231 -11.68 10.36 10.92
C ILE A 231 -12.51 10.81 12.13
N GLU A 232 -13.10 12.01 12.09
CA GLU A 232 -13.91 12.51 13.20
C GLU A 232 -15.35 11.99 13.21
N GLY A 233 -15.83 11.41 12.10
CA GLY A 233 -17.23 11.02 11.92
C GLY A 233 -18.15 12.25 11.75
N SER A 234 -17.60 13.34 11.23
CA SER A 234 -18.27 14.64 11.09
C SER A 234 -18.97 14.83 9.74
N GLY A 235 -18.77 13.92 8.80
CA GLY A 235 -19.14 14.05 7.39
C GLY A 235 -18.16 14.91 6.59
N ARG A 236 -16.96 15.19 7.12
CA ARG A 236 -15.89 15.90 6.41
C ARG A 236 -14.64 15.04 6.42
N ASN A 237 -14.13 14.77 5.23
CA ASN A 237 -12.91 13.99 5.08
C ASN A 237 -11.68 14.82 5.44
N THR A 238 -10.63 14.11 5.83
CA THR A 238 -9.32 14.66 6.23
C THR A 238 -8.23 13.78 5.65
N LEU A 239 -7.05 14.35 5.42
CA LEU A 239 -5.90 13.64 4.88
C LEU A 239 -4.90 13.34 5.99
N ILE A 240 -4.65 12.07 6.29
CA ILE A 240 -3.65 11.62 7.25
C ILE A 240 -2.43 11.06 6.52
N THR A 241 -1.24 11.56 6.83
CA THR A 241 0.02 11.00 6.33
C THR A 241 0.68 10.13 7.40
N ALA A 242 1.22 8.97 7.00
CA ALA A 242 2.03 8.14 7.88
C ALA A 242 3.29 8.91 8.30
N THR A 243 3.97 9.51 7.33
CA THR A 243 5.14 10.36 7.58
C THR A 243 4.74 11.63 8.33
N GLY A 244 5.45 11.93 9.41
CA GLY A 244 5.08 12.97 10.38
C GLY A 244 3.79 12.70 11.19
N GLY A 245 2.99 11.68 10.85
CA GLY A 245 1.71 11.40 11.50
C GLY A 245 0.84 12.65 11.50
N CYS A 246 0.65 13.27 10.34
CA CYS A 246 0.05 14.60 10.20
C CYS A 246 -1.36 14.50 9.63
N LEU A 247 -2.32 15.14 10.31
CA LEU A 247 -3.69 15.30 9.81
C LEU A 247 -3.85 16.68 9.19
N PHE A 248 -4.38 16.73 7.97
CA PHE A 248 -4.66 17.97 7.24
C PHE A 248 -6.16 18.10 6.92
N ASP A 249 -6.64 19.35 6.87
CA ASP A 249 -7.92 19.68 6.24
C ASP A 249 -7.78 19.73 4.71
N ALA A 250 -8.89 19.95 4.01
CA ALA A 250 -8.94 19.98 2.55
C ALA A 250 -8.15 21.14 1.93
N GLU A 251 -7.98 22.25 2.66
CA GLU A 251 -7.15 23.38 2.26
C GLU A 251 -5.65 23.14 2.54
N GLY A 252 -5.30 21.99 3.13
CA GLY A 252 -3.94 21.63 3.50
C GLY A 252 -3.48 22.30 4.80
N ASN A 253 -4.35 22.85 5.64
CA ASN A 253 -3.90 23.31 6.96
C ASN A 253 -3.66 22.09 7.87
N LEU A 254 -2.53 22.09 8.57
CA LEU A 254 -2.23 21.07 9.57
C LEU A 254 -3.19 21.23 10.75
N ILE A 255 -3.95 20.17 11.05
CA ILE A 255 -4.86 20.10 12.19
C ILE A 255 -4.08 19.64 13.43
N TRP A 256 -3.42 18.48 13.34
CA TRP A 256 -2.55 17.95 14.38
C TRP A 256 -1.45 17.07 13.79
N THR A 257 -0.43 16.79 14.60
CA THR A 257 0.69 15.93 14.23
C THR A 257 1.21 15.19 15.44
N VAL A 258 1.67 13.96 15.23
CA VAL A 258 2.40 13.16 16.23
C VAL A 258 3.87 12.98 15.86
N ARG A 259 4.45 13.90 15.08
CA ARG A 259 5.86 13.84 14.61
C ARG A 259 6.92 13.71 15.71
N GLU A 260 6.60 14.15 16.92
CA GLU A 260 7.50 14.00 18.07
C GLU A 260 7.52 12.58 18.62
N GLU A 261 6.57 11.75 18.21
CA GLU A 261 6.39 10.38 18.65
C GLU A 261 6.93 9.38 17.64
N ILE A 262 6.90 9.73 16.35
CA ILE A 262 7.42 8.88 15.28
C ILE A 262 8.77 9.39 14.76
N ASN A 263 9.60 8.47 14.30
CA ASN A 263 10.83 8.76 13.59
C ASN A 263 10.64 8.67 12.07
N HIS A 264 10.03 7.58 11.59
CA HIS A 264 9.80 7.31 10.17
C HIS A 264 8.52 6.50 9.98
N GLY A 265 7.38 7.20 9.94
CA GLY A 265 6.07 6.58 9.73
C GLY A 265 5.92 6.12 8.29
N GLN A 266 5.82 4.80 8.10
CA GLN A 266 5.85 4.16 6.79
C GLN A 266 4.45 3.85 6.26
N TRP A 267 3.53 3.48 7.15
CA TRP A 267 2.16 3.14 6.77
C TRP A 267 1.15 3.65 7.80
N VAL A 268 -0.07 3.87 7.32
CA VAL A 268 -1.21 4.29 8.14
C VAL A 268 -2.44 3.46 7.77
N ASP A 269 -3.24 3.12 8.78
CA ASP A 269 -4.56 2.51 8.65
C ASP A 269 -5.57 3.25 9.55
N VAL A 270 -6.85 3.26 9.17
CA VAL A 270 -7.90 4.04 9.85
C VAL A 270 -9.16 3.19 10.04
N ALA A 271 -9.60 3.04 11.29
CA ALA A 271 -10.86 2.36 11.59
C ALA A 271 -11.47 2.79 12.93
N LYS A 272 -12.77 2.58 13.07
CA LYS A 272 -13.45 2.72 14.35
C LYS A 272 -13.22 1.45 15.19
N VAL A 273 -12.38 1.53 16.21
CA VAL A 273 -12.00 0.36 17.04
C VAL A 273 -12.20 0.54 18.54
N ARG A 274 -12.36 1.78 19.01
CA ARG A 274 -12.60 2.12 20.41
C ARG A 274 -13.95 2.80 20.57
N GLU A 275 -14.90 2.10 21.20
CA GLU A 275 -16.25 2.64 21.49
C GLU A 275 -16.24 3.77 22.52
N ASP A 276 -15.23 3.80 23.40
CA ASP A 276 -15.07 4.80 24.46
C ASP A 276 -14.44 6.11 23.99
N ILE A 277 -14.03 6.20 22.72
CA ILE A 277 -13.41 7.38 22.11
C ILE A 277 -14.30 7.86 20.96
N SER A 278 -14.39 9.16 20.68
CA SER A 278 -15.14 9.65 19.51
C SER A 278 -14.36 9.44 18.21
N GLY A 279 -15.07 9.29 17.09
CA GLY A 279 -14.44 9.13 15.77
C GLY A 279 -13.64 7.84 15.64
N LYS A 280 -12.99 7.70 14.48
CA LYS A 280 -12.08 6.62 14.12
C LYS A 280 -10.72 6.82 14.80
N GLN A 281 -9.95 5.75 14.88
CA GLN A 281 -8.57 5.76 15.35
C GLN A 281 -7.65 5.60 14.15
N VAL A 282 -6.47 6.19 14.27
CA VAL A 282 -5.40 6.14 13.28
C VAL A 282 -4.30 5.24 13.82
N LEU A 283 -4.00 4.16 13.11
CA LEU A 283 -2.89 3.26 13.39
C LEU A 283 -1.72 3.64 12.49
N ILE A 284 -0.57 3.95 13.07
CA ILE A 284 0.65 4.29 12.32
C ILE A 284 1.71 3.25 12.64
N SER A 285 2.33 2.69 11.61
CA SER A 285 3.48 1.79 11.74
C SER A 285 4.73 2.41 11.15
N GLU A 286 5.84 2.30 11.87
CA GLU A 286 7.15 2.79 11.44
C GLU A 286 7.96 1.66 10.79
N LEU A 287 9.04 1.99 10.06
CA LEU A 287 9.95 0.98 9.48
C LEU A 287 11.43 1.23 9.81
N TRP A 288 11.91 2.46 9.61
CA TRP A 288 13.35 2.76 9.69
C TRP A 288 13.75 3.44 11.00
N LYS A 289 14.68 2.81 11.75
CA LYS A 289 15.20 3.34 13.02
C LYS A 289 14.08 3.81 13.97
N PHE A 290 12.95 3.12 13.91
CA PHE A 290 11.70 3.50 14.56
C PHE A 290 11.89 3.70 16.07
N ARG A 291 11.09 4.58 16.66
CA ARG A 291 11.01 4.70 18.12
C ARG A 291 10.07 3.66 18.68
N GLN A 292 8.96 3.45 17.99
CA GLN A 292 8.00 2.39 18.26
C GLN A 292 7.56 1.72 16.94
N PRO A 293 7.56 0.38 16.85
CA PRO A 293 7.01 -0.37 15.73
C PRO A 293 5.64 0.13 15.24
N CYS A 294 4.71 0.39 16.16
CA CYS A 294 3.45 1.05 15.83
C CYS A 294 2.84 1.79 17.04
N LEU A 295 1.91 2.70 16.75
CA LEU A 295 1.14 3.44 17.74
C LEU A 295 -0.30 3.64 17.27
N LEU A 296 -1.21 3.80 18.21
CA LEU A 296 -2.61 4.14 17.96
C LEU A 296 -2.89 5.56 18.42
N VAL A 297 -3.53 6.35 17.56
CA VAL A 297 -3.86 7.76 17.78
C VAL A 297 -5.37 7.95 17.68
N SER A 298 -5.94 8.82 18.53
CA SER A 298 -7.34 9.23 18.40
C SER A 298 -7.54 10.14 17.18
N GLY A 299 -8.78 10.32 16.74
CA GLY A 299 -9.08 11.27 15.66
C GLY A 299 -8.71 12.74 15.97
N GLN A 300 -8.47 13.05 17.25
CA GLN A 300 -8.06 14.37 17.73
C GLN A 300 -6.54 14.49 17.93
N GLY A 301 -5.76 13.47 17.56
CA GLY A 301 -4.29 13.50 17.62
C GLY A 301 -3.70 13.08 18.97
N GLU A 302 -4.48 12.48 19.87
CA GLU A 302 -3.97 11.96 21.14
C GLU A 302 -3.37 10.57 20.94
N VAL A 303 -2.10 10.37 21.31
CA VAL A 303 -1.49 9.03 21.31
C VAL A 303 -2.09 8.19 22.44
N LEU A 304 -2.85 7.16 22.07
CA LEU A 304 -3.56 6.28 23.00
C LEU A 304 -2.64 5.23 23.61
N TRP A 305 -1.75 4.66 22.80
CA TRP A 305 -0.70 3.74 23.25
C TRP A 305 0.38 3.57 22.17
N ARG A 306 1.50 2.95 22.57
CA ARG A 306 2.64 2.59 21.73
C ARG A 306 2.92 1.10 21.91
N PHE A 307 3.30 0.41 20.83
CA PHE A 307 3.71 -0.99 20.87
C PHE A 307 5.20 -1.08 20.56
N GLU A 308 5.98 -1.74 21.43
CA GLU A 308 7.45 -1.77 21.39
C GLU A 308 8.04 -3.19 21.22
N GLU A 309 7.23 -4.24 21.41
CA GLU A 309 7.75 -5.60 21.58
C GLU A 309 7.98 -6.33 20.24
N ILE A 310 9.12 -6.08 19.58
CA ILE A 310 9.55 -6.85 18.41
C ILE A 310 10.79 -7.72 18.64
N SER A 311 10.99 -8.73 17.80
CA SER A 311 12.15 -9.62 17.86
C SER A 311 13.48 -8.91 17.53
N PRO A 312 14.61 -9.35 18.10
CA PRO A 312 15.93 -8.85 17.71
C PRO A 312 16.24 -9.08 16.23
N ASN A 313 16.80 -8.08 15.54
CA ASN A 313 17.07 -8.10 14.09
C ASN A 313 15.80 -8.29 13.24
N ALA A 314 14.68 -7.80 13.73
CA ALA A 314 13.45 -7.64 12.96
C ALA A 314 13.24 -6.17 12.60
N LEU A 315 12.56 -5.95 11.49
CA LEU A 315 11.86 -4.71 11.19
C LEU A 315 10.35 -4.98 11.27
N PRO A 316 9.56 -4.04 11.77
CA PRO A 316 8.10 -4.11 11.67
C PRO A 316 7.64 -4.08 10.20
N THR A 317 6.38 -4.45 9.98
CA THR A 317 5.67 -4.29 8.69
C THR A 317 4.45 -3.40 8.87
N HIS A 318 3.70 -3.16 7.79
CA HIS A 318 2.41 -2.50 7.88
C HIS A 318 1.52 -3.21 8.91
N ALA A 319 1.10 -2.46 9.94
CA ALA A 319 0.13 -2.91 10.91
C ALA A 319 -1.29 -2.58 10.43
N TYR A 320 -2.22 -3.51 10.57
CA TYR A 320 -3.59 -3.37 10.08
C TYR A 320 -4.61 -3.59 11.19
N PHE A 321 -5.78 -2.97 11.03
CA PHE A 321 -7.00 -3.43 11.69
C PHE A 321 -7.53 -4.70 11.02
N ILE A 322 -7.98 -5.67 11.83
CA ILE A 322 -8.42 -7.00 11.35
C ILE A 322 -9.64 -7.50 12.11
N ASP A 323 -10.71 -7.89 11.40
CA ASP A 323 -11.88 -8.59 11.94
C ASP A 323 -11.57 -10.09 12.06
N TRP A 324 -10.66 -10.37 12.99
CA TRP A 324 -10.16 -11.73 13.25
C TRP A 324 -11.27 -12.72 13.64
N ASN A 325 -12.39 -12.23 14.18
CA ASN A 325 -13.46 -13.08 14.69
C ASN A 325 -14.66 -13.18 13.75
N GLY A 326 -14.76 -12.32 12.73
CA GLY A 326 -15.94 -12.18 11.87
C GLY A 326 -17.16 -11.62 12.59
N ASP A 327 -16.94 -10.83 13.65
CA ASP A 327 -18.02 -10.25 14.48
C ASP A 327 -18.10 -8.71 14.37
N GLY A 328 -17.35 -8.13 13.44
CA GLY A 328 -17.22 -6.69 13.22
C GLY A 328 -16.26 -6.00 14.19
N ARG A 329 -15.75 -6.68 15.23
CA ARG A 329 -14.82 -6.08 16.20
C ARG A 329 -13.39 -6.27 15.73
N LYS A 330 -12.78 -5.16 15.33
CA LYS A 330 -11.42 -5.14 14.84
C LYS A 330 -10.40 -5.30 15.98
N LEU A 331 -9.45 -6.20 15.78
CA LEU A 331 -8.17 -6.27 16.47
C LEU A 331 -7.12 -5.56 15.63
N ILE A 332 -5.86 -5.57 16.08
CA ILE A 332 -4.73 -5.01 15.34
C ILE A 332 -3.70 -6.11 15.13
N ILE A 333 -3.17 -6.26 13.93
CA ILE A 333 -2.15 -7.25 13.60
C ILE A 333 -0.92 -6.57 13.02
N ILE A 334 0.26 -6.98 13.48
CA ILE A 334 1.55 -6.51 12.98
C ILE A 334 2.49 -7.69 12.78
N GLY A 335 3.14 -7.73 11.61
CA GLY A 335 4.17 -8.70 11.28
C GLY A 335 5.58 -8.16 11.53
N GLU A 336 6.54 -9.08 11.47
CA GLU A 336 7.97 -8.80 11.55
C GLU A 336 8.66 -9.35 10.31
N GLN A 337 9.69 -8.68 9.82
CA GLN A 337 10.50 -9.15 8.70
C GLN A 337 11.99 -9.08 9.07
N PRO A 338 12.86 -9.88 8.43
CA PRO A 338 14.29 -9.82 8.71
C PRO A 338 14.89 -8.42 8.53
N ALA A 339 15.70 -7.96 9.47
CA ALA A 339 16.57 -6.80 9.26
C ALA A 339 17.86 -7.19 8.54
N ASP A 340 18.27 -8.46 8.64
CA ASP A 340 19.48 -8.98 8.00
C ASP A 340 19.33 -9.05 6.47
N THR A 341 20.36 -8.60 5.76
CA THR A 341 20.52 -8.85 4.31
C THR A 341 21.18 -10.20 4.04
N GLU A 342 21.88 -10.75 5.03
CA GLU A 342 22.53 -12.06 4.96
C GLU A 342 21.52 -13.20 5.16
N PRO A 343 21.77 -14.39 4.59
CA PRO A 343 20.91 -15.55 4.69
C PRO A 343 21.02 -16.23 6.07
N ILE A 344 20.44 -15.58 7.08
CA ILE A 344 20.39 -16.07 8.45
C ILE A 344 18.93 -16.39 8.79
N VAL A 345 18.65 -17.67 9.04
CA VAL A 345 17.37 -18.10 9.59
C VAL A 345 17.21 -17.57 11.01
N ARG A 346 16.13 -16.85 11.26
CA ARG A 346 15.71 -16.45 12.61
C ARG A 346 14.24 -16.75 12.82
N THR A 347 13.86 -16.82 14.10
CA THR A 347 12.46 -16.85 14.51
C THR A 347 11.97 -15.42 14.71
N TYR A 348 10.90 -15.09 14.01
CA TYR A 348 10.15 -13.84 14.10
C TYR A 348 8.75 -14.13 14.65
N GLN A 349 7.96 -13.08 14.84
CA GLN A 349 6.59 -13.22 15.32
C GLN A 349 5.63 -12.31 14.55
N ILE A 350 4.39 -12.77 14.41
CA ILE A 350 3.23 -11.94 14.10
C ILE A 350 2.50 -11.71 15.42
N THR A 351 2.20 -10.46 15.74
CA THR A 351 1.54 -10.08 17.01
C THR A 351 0.15 -9.55 16.74
N LEU A 352 -0.82 -10.07 17.48
CA LEU A 352 -2.20 -9.58 17.52
C LEU A 352 -2.43 -8.81 18.82
N LEU A 353 -2.94 -7.60 18.71
CA LEU A 353 -3.23 -6.68 19.80
C LEU A 353 -4.73 -6.41 19.87
N ASP A 354 -5.24 -6.15 21.08
CA ASP A 354 -6.57 -5.55 21.24
C ASP A 354 -6.51 -4.02 20.97
N PRO A 355 -7.66 -3.34 20.83
CA PRO A 355 -7.70 -1.88 20.64
C PRO A 355 -7.11 -1.04 21.79
N TYR A 356 -6.75 -1.67 22.92
CA TYR A 356 -6.14 -1.04 24.08
C TYR A 356 -4.61 -1.27 24.13
N GLY A 357 -4.05 -1.95 23.14
CA GLY A 357 -2.61 -2.21 23.01
C GLY A 357 -2.15 -3.45 23.78
N ASN A 358 -3.07 -4.26 24.33
CA ASN A 358 -2.69 -5.49 25.01
C ASN A 358 -2.44 -6.61 23.99
N VAL A 359 -1.38 -7.39 24.19
CA VAL A 359 -1.09 -8.57 23.39
C VAL A 359 -2.16 -9.64 23.61
N VAL A 360 -2.88 -9.98 22.55
CA VAL A 360 -3.85 -11.08 22.50
C VAL A 360 -3.15 -12.39 22.13
N LEU A 361 -2.27 -12.35 21.13
CA LEU A 361 -1.60 -13.53 20.60
C LEU A 361 -0.25 -13.17 19.98
N LYS A 362 0.74 -14.05 20.14
CA LYS A 362 2.03 -14.01 19.43
C LYS A 362 2.23 -15.32 18.67
N ILE A 363 2.52 -15.20 17.38
CA ILE A 363 2.58 -16.34 16.45
C ILE A 363 4.00 -16.42 15.90
N PRO A 364 4.82 -17.38 16.36
CA PRO A 364 6.18 -17.51 15.88
C PRO A 364 6.21 -18.12 14.49
N PHE A 365 7.13 -17.64 13.66
CA PHE A 365 7.48 -18.23 12.37
C PHE A 365 8.96 -18.04 12.07
N GLU A 366 9.49 -18.79 11.10
CA GLU A 366 10.89 -18.64 10.66
C GLU A 366 10.95 -17.95 9.31
N ASP A 367 11.90 -17.04 9.14
CA ASP A 367 12.19 -16.40 7.85
C ASP A 367 13.70 -16.17 7.68
N GLU A 368 14.10 -15.98 6.44
CA GLU A 368 15.48 -15.69 6.05
C GLU A 368 15.52 -14.94 4.72
N SER A 369 16.58 -14.15 4.53
CA SER A 369 16.90 -13.59 3.22
C SER A 369 17.56 -14.67 2.35
N ILE A 370 17.08 -14.91 1.14
CA ILE A 370 17.73 -15.74 0.12
C ILE A 370 18.81 -14.94 -0.62
N SER A 371 20.00 -15.52 -0.76
CA SER A 371 21.12 -14.90 -1.47
C SER A 371 20.79 -14.65 -2.95
N GLY A 372 21.10 -13.44 -3.43
CA GLY A 372 20.85 -13.01 -4.81
C GLY A 372 19.44 -12.50 -5.07
N TRP A 373 18.54 -12.58 -4.10
CA TRP A 373 17.25 -11.89 -4.16
C TRP A 373 17.37 -10.45 -3.67
N PHE A 374 16.45 -9.62 -4.12
CA PHE A 374 16.35 -8.24 -3.66
C PHE A 374 15.30 -8.10 -2.57
N TYR A 375 15.59 -7.25 -1.59
CA TYR A 375 14.68 -6.87 -0.52
C TYR A 375 14.74 -5.35 -0.32
N ASN A 376 13.61 -4.66 -0.50
CA ASN A 376 13.48 -3.24 -0.13
C ASN A 376 13.11 -3.04 1.35
N ALA A 377 12.88 -4.14 2.08
CA ALA A 377 12.40 -4.14 3.46
C ALA A 377 11.03 -3.46 3.66
N GLU A 378 10.25 -3.32 2.60
CA GLU A 378 8.91 -2.75 2.66
C GLU A 378 7.89 -3.82 2.31
N ASN A 379 7.81 -4.80 3.19
CA ASN A 379 6.88 -5.90 3.03
C ASN A 379 5.45 -5.38 3.21
N SER A 380 4.60 -5.66 2.22
CA SER A 380 3.20 -5.23 2.19
C SER A 380 2.28 -6.44 2.39
N PRO A 381 2.05 -6.84 3.65
CA PRO A 381 1.01 -7.80 3.93
C PRO A 381 -0.36 -7.23 3.60
N ALA A 382 -1.37 -8.08 3.56
CA ALA A 382 -2.76 -7.72 3.32
C ALA A 382 -3.67 -8.35 4.38
N VAL A 383 -4.81 -7.70 4.61
CA VAL A 383 -5.92 -8.24 5.41
C VAL A 383 -7.14 -8.39 4.51
N ALA A 384 -7.70 -9.58 4.44
CA ALA A 384 -8.90 -9.88 3.67
C ALA A 384 -9.54 -11.19 4.15
N ASP A 385 -10.86 -11.33 4.01
CA ASP A 385 -11.53 -12.64 4.06
C ASP A 385 -11.16 -13.40 2.78
N VAL A 386 -10.15 -14.28 2.86
CA VAL A 386 -9.59 -14.89 1.66
C VAL A 386 -10.34 -16.14 1.22
N ASP A 387 -11.08 -16.78 2.12
CA ASP A 387 -11.81 -18.02 1.83
C ASP A 387 -13.33 -17.92 1.93
N GLY A 388 -13.85 -16.73 2.24
CA GLY A 388 -15.27 -16.39 2.23
C GLY A 388 -16.01 -16.85 3.49
N ASP A 389 -15.31 -17.09 4.59
CA ASP A 389 -15.90 -17.61 5.83
C ASP A 389 -16.44 -16.51 6.77
N GLY A 390 -16.24 -15.24 6.40
CA GLY A 390 -16.66 -14.05 7.13
C GLY A 390 -15.65 -13.56 8.17
N LYS A 391 -14.50 -14.21 8.33
CA LYS A 391 -13.37 -13.72 9.13
C LYS A 391 -12.28 -13.21 8.20
N GLU A 392 -11.50 -12.25 8.67
CA GLU A 392 -10.36 -11.76 7.90
C GLU A 392 -9.08 -12.51 8.25
N GLU A 393 -8.32 -12.89 7.23
CA GLU A 393 -6.97 -13.44 7.31
C GLU A 393 -5.92 -12.35 7.11
N PHE A 394 -4.78 -12.54 7.78
CA PHE A 394 -3.56 -11.80 7.49
C PHE A 394 -2.68 -12.60 6.53
N VAL A 395 -2.47 -12.04 5.35
CA VAL A 395 -1.65 -12.61 4.28
C VAL A 395 -0.29 -11.93 4.28
N PHE A 396 0.74 -12.68 4.66
CA PHE A 396 2.07 -12.14 4.93
C PHE A 396 3.14 -12.76 4.00
N PRO A 397 3.69 -12.00 3.05
CA PRO A 397 4.84 -12.45 2.26
C PRO A 397 6.08 -12.59 3.14
N THR A 398 6.88 -13.64 2.95
CA THR A 398 8.15 -13.86 3.65
C THR A 398 9.33 -13.60 2.72
N ARG A 399 10.50 -13.27 3.26
CA ARG A 399 11.72 -13.11 2.45
C ARG A 399 12.17 -14.39 1.78
N LYS A 400 11.86 -15.56 2.35
CA LYS A 400 12.09 -16.87 1.71
C LYS A 400 11.08 -17.25 0.60
N GLY A 401 10.23 -16.32 0.16
CA GLY A 401 9.37 -16.50 -1.02
C GLY A 401 8.13 -17.36 -0.77
N LYS A 402 7.61 -17.33 0.46
CA LYS A 402 6.33 -17.92 0.84
C LYS A 402 5.33 -16.84 1.22
N LEU A 403 4.04 -17.16 1.16
CA LEU A 403 2.98 -16.41 1.84
C LEU A 403 2.56 -17.21 3.06
N LEU A 404 2.51 -16.56 4.21
CA LEU A 404 1.83 -17.08 5.39
C LEU A 404 0.40 -16.56 5.34
N ILE A 405 -0.58 -17.47 5.31
CA ILE A 405 -1.99 -17.10 5.43
C ILE A 405 -2.41 -17.48 6.83
N LEU A 406 -2.70 -16.45 7.62
CA LEU A 406 -2.93 -16.56 9.05
C LEU A 406 -4.36 -16.12 9.37
N GLY A 407 -5.14 -17.02 9.96
CA GLY A 407 -6.53 -16.75 10.34
C GLY A 407 -6.91 -17.43 11.65
N LYS A 408 -8.13 -17.14 12.11
CA LYS A 408 -8.69 -17.76 13.31
C LYS A 408 -9.10 -19.21 13.04
N SER A 409 -8.75 -20.09 13.98
CA SER A 409 -9.08 -21.53 13.94
C SER A 409 -10.56 -21.84 14.01
#